data_AF-A0A815LTX9-F1
#
_entry.id   AF-A0A815LTX9-F1
#
_cell.length_a   1.000
_cell.length_b   1.000
_cell.length_c   1.000
_cell.angle_alpha   90.00
_cell.angle_beta   90.00
_cell.angle_gamma   90.00
#
_symmetry.space_group_name_H-M   'P 1'
#
loop_
_entity.id
_entity.type
_entity.pdbx_description
1 polymer ?
#
loop_
_entity_poly.entity_id
_entity_poly.type
_entity_poly.pdbx_seq_one_letter_code
_entity_poly.pdbx_strand_id
1 'polypeptide(L)'
;MYPERTIDINGYYYNPKIENRWMWPWSTATLLFGLIFFATGVLGIVSGLRESYSTILSFFVCSLLSICLIIFLIATYSTIIAGWKSIYGTSDGDSMTRYTRIDRDLSIVCLSMSCVLFLVFLASMILSGGTIDLCTRKNFSHGENTPEN
;
A
#
# COMPACT_ATOMS: atom_id res chain seq x y z
N MET A 1 -25.25 17.51 19.98
CA MET A 1 -25.68 17.60 18.57
C MET A 1 -24.68 18.50 17.86
N TYR A 2 -23.78 17.96 17.04
CA TYR A 2 -22.78 18.78 16.34
C TYR A 2 -23.45 19.54 15.18
N PRO A 3 -23.26 20.87 15.06
CA PRO A 3 -23.83 21.64 13.97
C PRO A 3 -23.34 21.11 12.61
N GLU A 4 -24.26 20.97 11.66
CA GLU A 4 -23.98 20.44 10.32
C GLU A 4 -23.22 21.44 9.43
N ARG A 5 -23.18 22.71 9.84
CA ARG A 5 -22.38 23.78 9.25
C ARG A 5 -21.88 24.69 10.35
N THR A 6 -20.57 24.91 10.39
CA THR A 6 -19.90 25.93 11.20
C THR A 6 -19.25 26.93 10.27
N ILE A 7 -19.17 28.18 10.70
CA ILE A 7 -18.53 29.25 9.94
C ILE A 7 -17.14 29.42 10.56
N ASP A 8 -16.09 29.28 9.74
CA ASP A 8 -14.72 29.48 10.18
C ASP A 8 -14.46 30.97 10.48
N ILE A 9 -13.36 31.28 11.16
CA ILE A 9 -12.92 32.64 11.49
C ILE A 9 -12.79 33.50 10.21
N ASN A 10 -12.57 32.85 9.06
CA ASN A 10 -12.52 33.47 7.73
C ASN A 10 -13.88 33.57 7.00
N GLY A 11 -15.00 33.25 7.65
CA GLY A 11 -16.33 33.34 7.05
C GLY A 11 -16.71 32.19 6.11
N TYR A 12 -15.85 31.17 5.96
CA TYR A 12 -16.15 30.00 5.13
C TYR A 12 -17.03 28.99 5.86
N TYR A 13 -18.05 28.50 5.18
CA TYR A 13 -18.87 27.39 5.69
C TYR A 13 -18.08 26.08 5.60
N TYR A 14 -17.87 25.43 6.75
CA TYR A 14 -17.26 24.11 6.84
C TYR A 14 -18.16 23.16 7.64
N ASN A 15 -18.13 21.87 7.30
CA ASN A 15 -18.84 20.84 8.05
C ASN A 15 -17.82 20.08 8.92
N PRO A 16 -17.84 20.27 10.25
CA PRO A 16 -16.82 19.73 11.15
C PRO A 16 -16.86 18.19 11.20
N LYS A 17 -17.99 17.56 10.83
CA LYS A 17 -18.11 16.10 10.73
C LYS A 17 -17.39 15.53 9.51
N ILE A 18 -17.23 16.33 8.45
CA ILE A 18 -16.55 15.92 7.21
C ILE A 18 -15.05 16.10 7.41
N GLU A 19 -14.61 17.26 7.89
CA GLU A 19 -13.18 17.50 8.12
C GLU A 19 -12.59 16.50 9.11
N ASN A 20 -13.14 16.31 10.31
CA ASN A 20 -12.56 15.37 11.27
C ASN A 20 -12.54 13.90 10.82
N ARG A 21 -13.42 13.49 9.90
CA ARG A 21 -13.50 12.09 9.45
C ARG A 21 -12.48 11.77 8.36
N TRP A 22 -12.07 12.77 7.59
CA TRP A 22 -11.23 12.60 6.42
C TRP A 22 -9.91 13.35 6.51
N MET A 23 -9.63 14.07 7.60
CA MET A 23 -8.58 15.09 7.58
C MET A 23 -7.18 14.55 7.26
N TRP A 24 -6.83 13.29 7.58
CA TRP A 24 -5.45 12.82 7.43
C TRP A 24 -5.22 11.28 7.25
N PRO A 25 -6.11 10.47 6.66
CA PRO A 25 -5.80 9.06 6.44
C PRO A 25 -4.60 8.87 5.50
N TRP A 26 -4.36 9.78 4.54
CA TRP A 26 -3.20 9.67 3.65
C TRP A 26 -1.86 9.98 4.31
N SER A 27 -1.74 10.76 5.40
CA SER A 27 -0.41 10.99 5.97
C SER A 27 0.00 9.84 6.89
N THR A 28 -0.87 9.43 7.80
CA THR A 28 -0.54 8.43 8.81
C THR A 28 -0.54 7.01 8.25
N ALA A 29 -1.55 6.64 7.45
CA ALA A 29 -1.59 5.31 6.84
C ALA A 29 -0.50 5.15 5.77
N THR A 30 -0.30 6.16 4.90
CA THR A 30 0.73 6.06 3.86
C THR A 30 2.14 6.11 4.43
N LEU A 31 2.41 6.86 5.49
CA LEU A 31 3.74 6.82 6.13
C LEU A 31 4.01 5.45 6.77
N LEU A 32 3.02 4.92 7.50
CA LEU A 32 3.18 3.64 8.20
C LEU A 32 3.33 2.47 7.24
N PHE A 33 2.51 2.40 6.19
CA PHE A 33 2.61 1.36 5.16
C PHE A 33 3.75 1.62 4.18
N GLY A 34 4.09 2.88 3.91
CA GLY A 34 5.20 3.27 3.05
C GLY A 34 6.55 2.77 3.58
N LEU A 35 6.75 2.78 4.91
CA LEU A 35 7.93 2.19 5.52
C LEU A 35 8.02 0.68 5.27
N ILE A 36 6.89 -0.02 5.31
CA ILE A 36 6.83 -1.46 5.01
C ILE A 36 7.15 -1.70 3.54
N PHE A 37 6.60 -0.91 2.62
CA PHE A 37 6.90 -1.04 1.19
C PHE A 37 8.35 -0.75 0.87
N PHE A 38 8.94 0.24 1.54
CA PHE A 38 10.37 0.54 1.43
C PHE A 38 11.22 -0.64 1.91
N ALA A 39 10.90 -1.21 3.08
CA ALA A 39 11.59 -2.37 3.61
C ALA A 39 11.48 -3.59 2.67
N THR A 40 10.29 -3.84 2.10
CA THR A 40 10.08 -4.90 1.10
C THR A 40 10.94 -4.65 -0.16
N GLY A 41 11.03 -3.41 -0.63
CA GLY A 41 11.91 -3.05 -1.74
C GLY A 41 13.39 -3.31 -1.46
N VAL A 42 13.87 -2.91 -0.27
CA VAL A 42 15.24 -3.21 0.17
C VAL A 42 15.49 -4.71 0.23
N LEU A 43 14.55 -5.49 0.79
CA LEU A 43 14.65 -6.95 0.83
C LEU A 43 14.66 -7.57 -0.57
N GLY A 44 13.97 -6.98 -1.55
CA GLY A 44 14.02 -7.40 -2.95
C GLY A 44 15.40 -7.19 -3.57
N ILE A 45 16.06 -6.08 -3.27
CA ILE A 45 17.43 -5.83 -3.72
C ILE A 45 18.40 -6.81 -3.04
N VAL A 46 18.27 -7.00 -1.72
CA VAL A 46 19.12 -7.92 -0.96
C VAL A 46 18.94 -9.37 -1.42
N SER A 47 17.70 -9.79 -1.74
CA SER A 47 17.43 -11.14 -2.23
C SER A 47 18.07 -11.39 -3.59
N GLY A 48 18.04 -10.40 -4.49
CA GLY A 48 18.73 -10.46 -5.78
C GLY A 48 20.26 -10.48 -5.66
N LEU A 49 20.83 -9.82 -4.64
CA LEU A 49 22.30 -9.78 -4.44
C LEU A 49 22.85 -11.02 -3.72
N ARG A 50 22.14 -11.53 -2.71
CA ARG A 50 22.62 -12.65 -1.88
C ARG A 50 22.21 -14.02 -2.42
N GLU A 51 21.20 -14.09 -3.28
CA GLU A 51 20.66 -15.31 -3.88
C GLU A 51 20.45 -16.46 -2.89
N SER A 52 20.18 -16.13 -1.62
CA SER A 52 20.02 -17.12 -0.57
C SER A 52 18.56 -17.49 -0.40
N TYR A 53 18.27 -18.77 -0.18
CA TYR A 53 16.89 -19.25 0.05
C TYR A 53 16.19 -18.45 1.15
N SER A 54 16.89 -18.14 2.24
CA SER A 54 16.34 -17.36 3.35
C SER A 54 15.94 -15.95 2.92
N THR A 55 16.76 -15.27 2.11
CA THR A 55 16.46 -13.90 1.66
C THR A 55 15.33 -13.86 0.63
N ILE A 56 15.26 -14.87 -0.25
CA ILE A 56 14.18 -15.00 -1.23
C ILE A 56 12.86 -15.30 -0.51
N LEU A 57 12.86 -16.20 0.48
CA LEU A 57 11.69 -16.50 1.31
C LEU A 57 11.23 -15.27 2.10
N SER A 58 12.15 -14.53 2.73
CA SER A 58 11.80 -13.29 3.42
C SER A 58 11.19 -12.25 2.47
N PHE A 59 11.75 -12.09 1.27
CA PHE A 59 11.20 -11.20 0.25
C PHE A 59 9.80 -11.64 -0.22
N PHE A 60 9.58 -12.94 -0.40
CA PHE A 60 8.26 -13.49 -0.76
C PHE A 60 7.22 -13.18 0.32
N VAL A 61 7.53 -13.45 1.59
CA VAL A 61 6.63 -13.16 2.72
C VAL A 61 6.35 -11.66 2.85
N CYS A 62 7.37 -10.81 2.74
CA CYS A 62 7.20 -9.36 2.76
C CYS A 62 6.38 -8.84 1.57
N SER A 63 6.54 -9.43 0.38
CA SER A 63 5.73 -9.12 -0.80
C SER A 63 4.26 -9.48 -0.58
N LEU A 64 3.98 -10.65 0.01
CA LEU A 64 2.63 -11.09 0.35
C LEU A 64 1.97 -10.15 1.37
N LEU A 65 2.68 -9.77 2.43
CA LEU A 65 2.21 -8.78 3.40
C LEU A 65 1.95 -7.42 2.74
N SER A 66 2.83 -6.98 1.85
CA SER A 66 2.68 -5.72 1.12
C SER A 66 1.43 -5.72 0.25
N ILE A 67 1.11 -6.83 -0.41
CA ILE A 67 -0.12 -7.00 -1.19
C ILE A 67 -1.37 -6.84 -0.30
N CYS A 68 -1.40 -7.49 0.87
CA CYS A 68 -2.51 -7.37 1.81
C CYS A 68 -2.74 -5.92 2.25
N LEU A 69 -1.67 -5.20 2.58
CA LEU A 69 -1.74 -3.79 2.98
C LEU A 69 -2.18 -2.88 1.83
N ILE A 70 -1.77 -3.17 0.60
CA ILE A 70 -2.18 -2.41 -0.58
C ILE A 70 -3.66 -2.59 -0.88
N ILE A 71 -4.21 -3.80 -0.74
CA ILE A 71 -5.65 -4.04 -0.91
C ILE A 71 -6.44 -3.17 0.08
N PHE A 72 -5.98 -3.09 1.33
CA PHE A 72 -6.58 -2.21 2.34
C PHE A 72 -6.49 -0.72 1.94
N LEU A 73 -5.33 -0.27 1.43
CA LEU A 73 -5.16 1.09 0.93
C LEU A 73 -6.07 1.41 -0.26
N ILE A 74 -6.20 0.50 -1.22
CA ILE A 74 -7.09 0.64 -2.38
C ILE A 74 -8.54 0.80 -1.91
N ALA A 75 -9.00 -0.05 -0.98
CA ALA A 75 -10.33 0.06 -0.42
C ALA A 75 -10.53 1.41 0.30
N THR A 76 -9.54 1.83 1.10
CA THR A 76 -9.56 3.09 1.84
C THR A 76 -9.68 4.29 0.89
N TYR A 77 -8.79 4.41 -0.10
CA TYR A 77 -8.84 5.51 -1.07
C TYR A 77 -10.11 5.48 -1.94
N SER A 78 -10.59 4.29 -2.31
CA SER A 78 -11.85 4.15 -3.05
C SER A 78 -13.05 4.65 -2.23
N THR A 79 -13.10 4.36 -0.92
CA THR A 79 -14.16 4.84 -0.04
C THR A 79 -14.10 6.35 0.20
N ILE A 80 -12.89 6.93 0.28
CA ILE A 80 -12.69 8.39 0.36
C ILE A 80 -13.26 9.06 -0.90
N ILE A 81 -12.88 8.59 -2.08
CA ILE A 81 -13.33 9.15 -3.37
C ILE A 81 -14.84 8.99 -3.53
N ALA A 82 -15.40 7.83 -3.19
CA ALA A 82 -16.83 7.58 -3.22
C ALA A 82 -17.59 8.48 -2.22
N GLY A 83 -17.01 8.72 -1.04
CA GLY A 83 -17.54 9.64 -0.03
C GLY A 83 -17.63 11.07 -0.57
N TRP A 84 -16.56 11.57 -1.19
CA TRP A 84 -16.55 12.89 -1.82
C TRP A 84 -17.57 13.00 -2.96
N LYS A 85 -17.67 11.99 -3.83
CA LYS A 85 -18.67 11.91 -4.91
C LYS A 85 -20.10 11.88 -4.39
N SER A 86 -20.34 11.22 -3.25
CA SER A 86 -21.66 11.17 -2.62
C SER A 86 -22.10 12.51 -2.04
N ILE A 87 -21.17 13.32 -1.54
CA ILE A 87 -21.49 14.58 -0.84
C ILE A 87 -21.63 15.74 -1.82
N TYR A 88 -20.75 15.84 -2.82
CA TYR A 88 -20.72 16.97 -3.75
C TYR A 88 -21.32 16.65 -5.13
N GLY A 89 -21.76 15.41 -5.34
CA GLY A 89 -22.29 14.94 -6.62
C GLY A 89 -21.19 14.58 -7.62
N THR A 90 -21.61 14.25 -8.85
CA THR A 90 -20.71 13.79 -9.92
C THR A 90 -20.18 14.94 -10.78
N SER A 91 -20.82 16.11 -10.71
CA SER A 91 -20.32 17.32 -11.35
C SER A 91 -19.23 17.94 -10.50
N ASP A 92 -18.08 18.20 -11.11
CA ASP A 92 -17.01 19.10 -10.65
C ASP A 92 -17.49 20.56 -10.52
N GLY A 93 -18.67 20.78 -9.94
CA GLY A 93 -19.26 22.09 -9.77
C GLY A 93 -18.47 22.92 -8.75
N ASP A 94 -18.45 24.23 -8.95
CA ASP A 94 -17.85 25.28 -8.13
C ASP A 94 -18.24 25.29 -6.63
N SER A 95 -18.95 24.28 -6.13
CA SER A 95 -19.37 24.13 -4.74
C SER A 95 -18.34 23.44 -3.84
N MET A 96 -17.29 22.79 -4.39
CA MET A 96 -16.18 22.26 -3.59
C MET A 96 -15.20 23.37 -3.19
N THR A 97 -14.91 23.48 -1.89
CA THR A 97 -13.85 24.36 -1.41
C THR A 97 -12.48 23.90 -1.96
N ARG A 98 -11.54 24.84 -2.10
CA ARG A 98 -10.21 24.56 -2.67
C ARG A 98 -9.49 23.41 -1.96
N TYR A 99 -9.59 23.34 -0.63
CA TYR A 99 -8.98 22.29 0.18
C TYR A 99 -9.58 20.92 -0.09
N THR A 100 -10.91 20.84 -0.18
CA THR A 100 -11.62 19.60 -0.51
C THR A 100 -11.27 19.06 -1.89
N ARG A 101 -11.08 19.94 -2.88
CA ARG A 101 -10.66 19.52 -4.22
C ARG A 101 -9.25 18.92 -4.21
N ILE A 102 -8.31 19.59 -3.53
CA ILE A 102 -6.93 19.10 -3.38
C ILE A 102 -6.90 17.72 -2.71
N ASP A 103 -7.70 17.54 -1.65
CA ASP A 103 -7.77 16.26 -0.96
C ASP A 103 -8.29 15.12 -1.86
N ARG A 104 -9.41 15.37 -2.55
CA ARG A 104 -9.96 14.41 -3.50
C ARG A 104 -8.95 14.02 -4.57
N ASP A 105 -8.30 15.00 -5.17
CA ASP A 105 -7.33 14.77 -6.25
C ASP A 105 -6.09 14.02 -5.73
N LEU A 106 -5.62 14.34 -4.52
CA LEU A 106 -4.54 13.60 -3.85
C LEU A 106 -4.95 12.14 -3.60
N SER A 107 -6.19 11.90 -3.14
CA SER A 107 -6.72 10.55 -2.92
C SER A 107 -6.80 9.74 -4.23
N ILE A 108 -7.13 10.38 -5.35
CA ILE A 108 -7.12 9.76 -6.68
C ILE A 108 -5.68 9.37 -7.08
N VAL A 109 -4.72 10.27 -6.88
CA VAL A 109 -3.31 9.99 -7.16
C VAL A 109 -2.81 8.83 -6.28
N CYS A 110 -3.09 8.84 -4.98
CA CYS A 110 -2.71 7.77 -4.06
C CYS A 110 -3.34 6.42 -4.43
N LEU A 111 -4.61 6.41 -4.86
CA LEU A 111 -5.26 5.22 -5.39
C LEU A 111 -4.51 4.68 -6.62
N SER A 112 -4.20 5.55 -7.58
CA SER A 112 -3.50 5.16 -8.81
C SER A 112 -2.13 4.55 -8.51
N MET A 113 -1.36 5.15 -7.60
CA MET A 113 -0.05 4.64 -7.17
C MET A 113 -0.18 3.31 -6.42
N SER A 114 -1.22 3.15 -5.60
CA SER A 114 -1.49 1.89 -4.91
C SER A 114 -1.79 0.76 -5.90
N CYS A 115 -2.54 1.03 -6.97
CA CYS A 115 -2.76 0.06 -8.04
C CYS A 115 -1.47 -0.33 -8.78
N VAL A 116 -0.58 0.64 -9.05
CA VAL A 116 0.74 0.34 -9.66
C VAL A 116 1.58 -0.52 -8.73
N LEU A 117 1.66 -0.16 -7.45
CA LEU A 117 2.40 -0.94 -6.44
C LEU A 117 1.84 -2.36 -6.31
N PHE A 118 0.52 -2.53 -6.35
CA PHE A 118 -0.11 -3.84 -6.33
C PHE A 118 0.42 -4.74 -7.45
N LEU A 119 0.45 -4.23 -8.70
CA LEU A 119 0.95 -4.98 -9.85
C LEU A 119 2.44 -5.32 -9.70
N VAL A 120 3.25 -4.39 -9.20
CA VAL A 120 4.69 -4.61 -8.97
C VAL A 120 4.93 -5.69 -7.92
N PHE A 121 4.23 -5.65 -6.77
CA PHE A 121 4.37 -6.68 -5.75
C PHE A 121 3.79 -8.02 -6.18
N LEU A 122 2.70 -8.03 -6.95
CA LEU A 122 2.14 -9.26 -7.52
C LEU A 122 3.15 -9.95 -8.45
N ALA A 123 3.74 -9.19 -9.38
CA ALA A 123 4.78 -9.71 -10.27
C ALA A 123 6.01 -10.21 -9.48
N SER A 124 6.44 -9.44 -8.49
CA SER A 124 7.56 -9.80 -7.61
C SER A 124 7.29 -11.08 -6.81
N MET A 125 6.06 -11.27 -6.33
CA MET A 125 5.63 -12.47 -5.62
C MET A 125 5.63 -13.70 -6.54
N ILE A 126 5.15 -13.57 -7.77
CA ILE A 126 5.16 -14.68 -8.76
C ILE A 126 6.61 -15.08 -9.08
N LEU A 127 7.47 -14.10 -9.35
CA LEU A 127 8.89 -14.35 -9.64
C LEU A 127 9.61 -14.99 -8.46
N SER A 128 9.45 -14.45 -7.26
CA SER A 128 10.07 -15.01 -6.06
C SER A 128 9.52 -16.41 -5.72
N GLY A 129 8.21 -16.63 -5.88
CA GLY A 129 7.61 -17.96 -5.72
C GLY A 129 8.19 -18.99 -6.69
N GLY A 130 8.36 -18.62 -7.96
CA GLY A 130 9.02 -19.48 -8.96
C GLY A 130 10.48 -19.76 -8.61
N THR A 131 11.22 -18.77 -8.11
CA THR A 131 12.61 -18.98 -7.68
C THR A 131 12.74 -19.87 -6.45
N ILE A 132 11.77 -19.86 -5.52
CA ILE A 132 11.76 -20.74 -4.35
C ILE A 132 11.63 -22.21 -4.78
N ASP A 133 10.77 -22.50 -5.76
CA ASP A 133 10.58 -23.87 -6.28
C ASP A 133 11.85 -24.40 -6.98
N LEU A 134 12.59 -23.51 -7.65
CA LEU A 134 13.88 -23.83 -8.28
C LEU A 134 15.04 -23.94 -7.29
N CYS A 135 14.95 -23.33 -6.11
CA CYS A 135 15.94 -23.44 -5.06
C CYS A 135 15.88 -24.82 -4.41
N THR A 136 16.55 -25.80 -5.02
CA THR A 136 16.75 -27.12 -4.44
C THR A 136 17.45 -26.99 -3.08
N ARG A 137 16.86 -27.62 -2.06
CA ARG A 137 17.41 -27.72 -0.70
C ARG A 137 18.84 -28.27 -0.82
N LYS A 138 19.85 -27.45 -0.51
CA LYS A 138 21.27 -27.82 -0.61
C LYS A 138 21.54 -29.08 0.21
N ASN A 139 21.56 -30.22 -0.48
CA ASN A 139 22.05 -31.55 -0.14
C ASN A 139 22.15 -31.89 1.36
N PHE A 140 21.16 -32.63 1.85
CA PHE A 140 21.34 -33.64 2.92
C PHE A 140 21.93 -34.93 2.30
N SER A 141 22.97 -34.78 1.48
CA SER A 141 23.67 -35.89 0.83
C SER A 141 25.17 -35.67 1.01
N HIS A 142 25.60 -35.79 2.26
CA HIS A 142 26.99 -36.06 2.60
C HIS A 142 26.99 -36.95 3.84
N GLY A 143 26.88 -38.25 3.60
CA GLY A 143 26.82 -39.26 4.64
C GLY A 143 26.45 -40.65 4.14
N GLU A 144 26.88 -41.05 2.94
CA GLU A 144 26.93 -42.47 2.59
C GLU A 144 28.26 -42.79 1.88
N ASN A 145 29.03 -43.64 2.58
CA ASN A 145 29.88 -44.70 2.05
C ASN A 145 31.21 -44.29 1.39
N THR A 146 32.23 -44.07 2.23
CA THR A 146 33.59 -44.53 1.92
C THR A 146 33.75 -45.98 2.36
N PRO A 147 33.84 -46.97 1.45
CA PRO A 147 34.55 -48.20 1.74
C PRO A 147 36.02 -47.95 1.43
N GLU A 148 36.85 -47.80 2.47
CA GLU A 148 38.29 -47.99 2.31
C GLU A 148 38.64 -49.41 2.78
N ASN A 149 39.28 -50.13 1.87
CA ASN A 149 39.84 -51.47 2.00
C ASN A 149 40.86 -51.59 3.14
#